data_AF-A0A9P7FA61-F1
#
_entry.id   AF-A0A9P7FA61-F1
#
_cell.length_a   1.000
_cell.length_b   1.000
_cell.length_c   1.000
_cell.angle_alpha   90.00
_cell.angle_beta   90.00
_cell.angle_gamma   90.00
#
_symmetry.space_group_name_H-M   'P 1'
#
loop_
_entity.id
_entity.type
_entity.pdbx_description
1 polymer ?
#
loop_
_entity_poly.entity_id
_entity_poly.type
_entity_poly.pdbx_seq_one_letter_code
_entity_poly.pdbx_strand_id
1 'polypeptide(L)' 'YYKEEIEGDSANYLSLMAASRGLNKQDALRKLIEKTVQLHHGILEFLRPRPEAYDSYVAFFKGYIKLHGTFGRYKLEEIM' A
#
# COMPACT_ATOMS: atom_id res chain seq x y z
N TYR A 1 -4.25 3.92 5.28
CA TYR A 1 -3.78 3.91 6.68
C TYR A 1 -3.79 5.29 7.31
N TYR A 2 -2.78 6.16 7.11
CA TYR A 2 -2.64 7.39 7.91
C TYR A 2 -3.92 8.24 7.98
N LYS A 3 -4.44 8.71 6.84
CA LYS A 3 -5.67 9.50 6.77
C LYS A 3 -6.90 8.80 7.41
N GLU A 4 -7.00 7.48 7.30
CA GLU A 4 -8.13 6.71 7.81
C GLU A 4 -8.01 6.55 9.32
N GLU A 5 -6.79 6.37 9.83
CA GLU A 5 -6.53 6.21 11.26
C GLU A 5 -6.84 7.49 12.03
N ILE A 6 -6.40 8.65 11.52
CA ILE A 6 -6.69 9.94 12.16
C ILE A 6 -8.18 10.33 12.08
N GLU A 7 -8.91 9.80 11.10
CA GLU A 7 -10.36 9.98 10.94
C GLU A 7 -11.16 8.97 11.77
N GLY A 8 -10.50 8.04 12.47
CA GLY A 8 -11.16 6.98 13.23
C GLY A 8 -11.91 5.98 12.34
N ASP A 9 -11.63 5.96 11.03
CA ASP A 9 -12.27 5.04 10.10
C ASP A 9 -11.84 3.60 10.41
N SER A 10 -12.83 2.75 10.62
CA SER A 10 -12.67 1.32 10.89
C SER A 10 -13.26 0.44 9.79
N ALA A 11 -13.89 1.03 8.77
CA ALA A 11 -14.43 0.35 7.60
C ALA A 11 -13.38 0.26 6.47
N ASN A 12 -12.14 -0.10 6.83
CA ASN A 12 -11.03 -0.25 5.89
C ASN A 12 -10.38 -1.63 5.96
N TYR A 13 -9.61 -1.97 4.93
CA TYR A 13 -8.98 -3.28 4.81
C TYR A 13 -8.08 -3.62 6.01
N LEU A 14 -7.33 -2.66 6.54
CA LEU A 14 -6.43 -2.91 7.67
C LEU A 14 -7.22 -3.29 8.94
N SER A 15 -8.27 -2.54 9.24
CA SER A 15 -9.13 -2.77 10.41
C SER A 15 -9.85 -4.12 10.31
N LEU A 16 -10.37 -4.46 9.13
CA LEU A 16 -10.98 -5.76 8.86
C LEU A 16 -9.95 -6.91 8.95
N MET A 17 -8.75 -6.71 8.43
CA MET A 17 -7.65 -7.69 8.53
C MET A 17 -7.23 -7.90 9.99
N ALA A 18 -7.16 -6.84 10.78
CA ALA A 18 -6.82 -6.90 12.20
C ALA A 18 -7.89 -7.70 12.97
N ALA A 19 -9.16 -7.34 12.81
CA ALA A 19 -10.30 -8.00 13.46
C ALA A 19 -10.41 -9.48 13.08
N SER A 20 -10.35 -9.80 11.77
CA SER A 20 -10.49 -11.19 11.28
C SER A 20 -9.35 -12.11 11.72
N ARG A 21 -8.21 -11.57 12.14
CA ARG A 21 -7.02 -12.33 12.54
C ARG A 21 -6.68 -12.21 14.03
N GLY A 22 -7.52 -11.52 14.82
CA GLY A 22 -7.25 -11.26 16.23
C GLY A 22 -5.95 -10.48 16.48
N LEU A 23 -5.59 -9.58 15.56
CA LEU A 23 -4.38 -8.75 15.66
C LEU A 23 -4.75 -7.33 16.10
N ASN A 24 -3.82 -6.64 16.74
CA ASN A 24 -3.88 -5.19 16.82
C ASN A 24 -3.55 -4.57 15.45
N LYS A 25 -3.90 -3.29 15.24
CA LYS A 25 -3.68 -2.60 13.97
C LYS A 25 -2.20 -2.48 13.59
N GLN A 26 -1.28 -2.35 14.55
CA GLN A 26 0.16 -2.24 14.27
C GLN A 26 0.73 -3.55 13.71
N ASP A 27 0.38 -4.68 14.29
CA ASP A 27 0.81 -5.99 13.80
C ASP A 27 0.14 -6.35 12.47
N ALA A 28 -1.12 -5.95 12.27
CA ALA A 28 -1.78 -6.06 10.98
C ALA A 28 -1.07 -5.19 9.92
N LEU A 29 -0.62 -3.99 10.28
CA LEU A 29 0.06 -3.06 9.37
C LEU A 29 1.43 -3.61 8.97
N ARG A 30 2.20 -4.14 9.92
CA ARG A 30 3.48 -4.79 9.63
C ARG A 30 3.32 -5.92 8.61
N LYS A 31 2.35 -6.81 8.84
CA LYS A 31 2.05 -7.92 7.91
C LYS A 31 1.57 -7.41 6.54
N LEU A 32 0.81 -6.33 6.50
CA LEU A 32 0.35 -5.74 5.24
C LEU A 32 1.51 -5.13 4.46
N ILE A 33 2.44 -4.44 5.11
CA ILE A 33 3.65 -3.89 4.49
C ILE A 33 4.49 -5.02 3.88
N GLU A 34 4.80 -6.05 4.68
CA GLU A 34 5.57 -7.22 4.23
C GLU A 34 4.94 -7.88 2.99
N LYS A 35 3.62 -8.12 3.04
CA LYS A 35 2.88 -8.69 1.91
C LYS A 35 2.92 -7.77 0.68
N THR A 36 2.78 -6.45 0.88
CA THR A 36 2.77 -5.47 -0.22
C THR A 36 4.13 -5.44 -0.94
N VAL A 37 5.24 -5.44 -0.18
CA VAL A 37 6.60 -5.50 -0.71
C VAL A 37 6.84 -6.82 -1.45
N GLN A 38 6.45 -7.95 -0.85
CA GLN A 38 6.57 -9.26 -1.47
C GLN A 38 5.82 -9.34 -2.81
N LEU A 39 4.57 -8.85 -2.85
CA LEU A 39 3.78 -8.82 -4.08
C LEU A 39 4.40 -7.90 -5.13
N HIS A 40 4.91 -6.73 -4.73
CA HIS A 40 5.58 -5.83 -5.67
C HIS A 40 6.77 -6.51 -6.36
N HIS A 41 7.66 -7.16 -5.61
CA HIS A 41 8.78 -7.91 -6.18
C HIS A 41 8.31 -9.11 -7.01
N GLY A 42 7.28 -9.83 -6.55
CA GLY A 42 6.71 -10.95 -7.30
C GLY A 42 6.14 -10.53 -8.66
N ILE A 43 5.48 -9.36 -8.74
CA ILE A 43 4.99 -8.80 -9.99
C ILE A 43 6.14 -8.45 -10.93
N LEU A 44 7.20 -7.80 -10.42
CA LEU A 44 8.37 -7.47 -11.22
C LEU A 44 9.03 -8.72 -11.81
N GLU A 45 9.25 -9.76 -11.00
CA GLU A 45 9.83 -11.03 -11.46
C GLU A 45 8.94 -11.73 -12.49
N PHE A 46 7.62 -11.76 -12.25
CA PHE A 46 6.66 -12.37 -13.17
C PHE A 46 6.59 -11.65 -14.53
N LEU A 47 6.71 -10.32 -14.52
CA LEU A 47 6.66 -9.49 -15.72
C LEU A 47 8.02 -9.36 -16.42
N ARG A 48 9.13 -9.74 -15.77
CA ARG A 48 10.50 -9.65 -16.31
C ARG A 48 10.66 -10.19 -17.74
N PRO A 49 10.01 -11.31 -18.15
CA PRO A 49 10.11 -11.80 -19.53
C PRO A 49 9.31 -10.99 -20.57
N ARG A 50 8.53 -9.97 -20.16
CA ARG A 50 7.61 -9.17 -20.98
C ARG A 50 7.89 -7.68 -20.78
N PRO A 51 8.87 -7.09 -21.50
CA PRO A 51 9.35 -5.74 -21.26
C PRO A 51 8.25 -4.67 -21.26
N GLU A 52 7.33 -4.68 -22.24
CA GLU A 52 6.24 -3.69 -22.32
C GLU A 52 5.32 -3.71 -21.09
N ALA A 53 5.00 -4.91 -20.58
CA ALA A 53 4.16 -5.07 -19.40
C ALA A 53 4.91 -4.69 -18.12
N TYR A 54 6.19 -5.04 -18.04
CA TYR A 54 7.07 -4.66 -16.94
C TYR A 54 7.18 -3.14 -16.83
N ASP A 55 7.50 -2.46 -17.94
CA ASP A 55 7.65 -1.02 -17.98
C ASP A 55 6.35 -0.29 -17.65
N SER A 56 5.22 -0.79 -18.17
CA SER A 56 3.89 -0.27 -17.85
C SER A 56 3.58 -0.37 -16.34
N TYR A 57 3.89 -1.50 -15.71
CA TYR A 57 3.71 -1.67 -14.27
C TYR A 57 4.62 -0.76 -13.45
N VAL A 58 5.90 -0.63 -13.84
CA VAL A 58 6.84 0.27 -13.15
C VAL A 58 6.40 1.73 -13.27
N ALA A 59 5.94 2.16 -14.46
CA ALA A 59 5.43 3.50 -14.69
C ALA A 59 4.18 3.75 -13.82
N PHE A 60 3.23 2.81 -13.80
CA PHE A 60 2.06 2.86 -12.94
C PHE A 60 2.45 2.99 -11.47
N PHE A 61 3.33 2.11 -10.96
CA PHE A 61 3.74 2.11 -9.56
C PHE A 61 4.36 3.45 -9.15
N LYS A 62 5.32 3.96 -9.94
CA LYS A 62 5.95 5.27 -9.68
C LYS A 62 4.92 6.40 -9.69
N GLY A 63 4.04 6.43 -10.67
CA GLY A 63 2.98 7.43 -10.78
C GLY A 63 2.00 7.37 -9.60
N TYR A 64 1.62 6.18 -9.17
CA TYR A 64 0.67 5.96 -8.08
C TYR A 64 1.24 6.38 -6.72
N ILE A 65 2.51 6.08 -6.44
CA ILE A 65 3.21 6.57 -5.24
C ILE A 65 3.31 8.09 -5.26
N LYS A 66 3.70 8.68 -6.40
CA LYS A 66 3.77 10.15 -6.53
C LYS A 66 2.41 10.79 -6.27
N LEU A 67 1.34 10.25 -6.85
CA LEU A 67 -0.03 10.75 -6.64
C LEU A 67 -0.40 10.77 -5.15
N HIS A 68 -0.11 9.69 -4.41
CA HIS A 68 -0.40 9.63 -2.97
C HIS A 68 0.47 10.62 -2.16
N GLY A 69 1.73 10.82 -2.57
CA GLY A 69 2.65 11.76 -1.94
C GLY A 69 2.34 13.24 -2.21
N THR A 70 1.67 13.57 -3.32
CA THR A 70 1.40 14.98 -3.69
C THR A 70 -0.03 15.43 -3.43
N PHE A 71 -1.00 14.52 -3.31
CA PHE A 71 -2.39 14.88 -3.08
C PHE A 71 -2.67 15.02 -1.58
N GLY A 72 -3.04 16.24 -1.13
CA GLY A 72 -3.38 16.51 0.28
C GLY A 72 -4.54 15.69 0.85
N ARG A 73 -5.31 14.97 -0.01
CA ARG A 73 -6.29 13.96 0.42
C ARG A 73 -5.69 12.91 1.36
N TYR A 74 -4.42 12.58 1.20
CA TYR A 74 -3.75 11.54 1.98
C TYR A 74 -3.00 12.04 3.20
N LYS A 75 -2.86 13.38 3.33
CA LYS A 75 -2.25 14.06 4.48
C LYS A 75 -0.84 13.55 4.78
N LEU A 76 -0.09 13.14 3.76
CA LEU A 76 1.26 12.59 3.94
C LEU A 76 2.26 13.69 4.29
N GLU A 77 1.97 14.94 3.94
CA GLU A 77 2.71 16.13 4.36
C GLU A 77 2.78 16.33 5.89
N GLU A 78 1.90 15.68 6.65
CA GLU A 78 1.92 15.74 8.12
C GLU A 78 3.00 14.82 8.73
N ILE A 79 3.52 13.86 7.94
CA ILE A 79 4.43 12.80 8.41
C ILE A 79 5.66 12.58 7.52
N MET A 80 5.84 13.38 6.47
CA MET A 80 6.96 13.31 5.53
C MET A 80 7.91 14.50 5.67
#